data_AF-A0A258X714-F1
#
_entry.id   AF-A0A258X714-F1
#
_cell.length_a   1.000
_cell.length_b   1.000
_cell.length_c   1.000
_cell.angle_alpha   90.00
_cell.angle_beta   90.00
_cell.angle_gamma   90.00
#
_symmetry.space_group_name_H-M   'P 1'
#
loop_
_entity.id
_entity.type
_entity.pdbx_description
1 polymer ?
#
loop_
_entity_poly.entity_id
_entity_poly.type
_entity_poly.pdbx_seq_one_letter_code
_entity_poly.pdbx_strand_id
1 'polypeptide(L)' 'MSLVESWKKLKSEGVSDKICQDILGISRATFYRYNTRLDEISKGILPPSKRPKNLRKPL' A
#
# COMPACT_ATOMS: atom_id res chain seq x y z
N MET A 1 13.74 0.81 -1.89
CA MET A 1 12.79 1.81 -1.40
C MET A 1 11.39 1.41 -1.83
N SER A 2 10.44 1.40 -0.92
CA SER A 2 9.02 1.16 -1.22
C SER A 2 8.35 2.41 -1.80
N LEU A 3 7.25 2.25 -2.54
CA LEU A 3 6.46 3.37 -3.07
C LEU A 3 5.98 4.33 -1.97
N VAL A 4 5.69 3.80 -0.78
CA VAL A 4 5.25 4.59 0.38
C VAL A 4 6.40 5.45 0.92
N GLU A 5 7.62 4.91 0.98
CA GLU A 5 8.81 5.66 1.38
C GLU A 5 9.13 6.79 0.39
N SER A 6 9.11 6.48 -0.91
CA SER A 6 9.34 7.48 -1.95
C SER A 6 8.31 8.61 -1.89
N TRP A 7 7.03 8.29 -1.69
CA TRP A 7 5.98 9.30 -1.53
C TRP A 7 6.17 10.17 -0.28
N LYS A 8 6.52 9.55 0.86
CA LYS A 8 6.81 10.29 2.11
C LYS A 8 7.99 11.24 1.93
N LYS A 9 9.04 10.80 1.22
CA LYS A 9 10.19 11.63 0.88
C LYS A 9 9.80 12.84 0.03
N LEU A 10 9.06 12.63 -1.07
CA LEU A 10 8.56 13.73 -1.91
C LEU A 10 7.70 14.72 -1.11
N LYS A 11 6.85 14.22 -0.19
CA LYS A 11 6.07 15.09 0.69
C LYS A 11 6.93 15.87 1.67
N SER A 12 8.01 15.29 2.20
CA SER A 12 8.95 16.00 3.06
C SER A 12 9.70 17.12 2.33
N GLU A 13 9.83 17.01 1.01
CA GLU A 13 10.40 18.04 0.12
C GLU A 13 9.36 19.09 -0.31
N GLY A 14 8.12 19.00 0.17
CA GLY A 14 7.05 19.96 -0.14
C GLY A 14 6.33 19.71 -1.47
N VAL A 15 6.54 18.56 -2.12
CA VAL A 15 5.90 18.23 -3.39
C VAL A 15 4.40 18.03 -3.21
N SER A 16 3.61 18.58 -4.13
CA SER A 16 2.15 18.43 -4.11
C SER A 16 1.71 16.99 -4.40
N ASP A 17 0.56 16.59 -3.83
CA ASP A 17 0.00 15.25 -4.05
C ASP A 17 -0.25 14.94 -5.53
N LYS A 18 -0.48 15.95 -6.38
CA LYS A 18 -0.67 15.75 -7.83
C LYS A 18 0.65 15.34 -8.50
N ILE A 19 1.73 16.06 -8.20
CA ILE A 19 3.06 15.75 -8.74
C ILE A 19 3.56 14.39 -8.20
N CYS A 20 3.28 14.07 -6.94
CA CYS A 20 3.59 12.74 -6.39
C CYS A 20 2.90 11.61 -7.17
N GLN A 21 1.65 11.81 -7.61
CA GLN A 21 0.92 10.86 -8.45
C GLN A 21 1.59 10.70 -9.82
N ASP A 22 1.98 11.81 -10.44
CA ASP A 22 2.62 11.81 -11.75
C ASP A 22 4.01 11.14 -11.72
N ILE A 23 4.80 11.38 -10.67
CA ILE A 23 6.15 10.79 -10.50
C ILE A 23 6.08 9.30 -10.18
N LEU A 24 5.22 8.90 -9.24
CA LEU A 24 5.19 7.52 -8.74
C LEU A 24 4.20 6.61 -9.48
N GLY A 25 3.35 7.18 -10.33
CA GLY A 25 2.35 6.45 -11.11
C GLY A 25 1.25 5.78 -10.26
N ILE A 26 1.08 6.20 -9.01
CA ILE A 26 0.04 5.66 -8.13
C ILE A 26 -0.92 6.77 -7.70
N SER A 27 -2.20 6.44 -7.53
CA SER A 27 -3.16 7.40 -7.00
C SER A 27 -2.87 7.73 -5.53
N ARG A 28 -3.32 8.90 -5.08
CA ARG A 28 -3.31 9.29 -3.66
C ARG A 28 -3.99 8.23 -2.78
N ALA A 29 -5.12 7.70 -3.22
CA ALA A 29 -5.86 6.67 -2.49
C ALA A 29 -5.03 5.38 -2.32
N THR A 30 -4.29 4.98 -3.35
CA THR A 30 -3.40 3.81 -3.32
C THR A 30 -2.31 4.00 -2.27
N PHE A 31 -1.67 5.19 -2.23
CA PHE A 31 -0.67 5.52 -1.22
C PHE A 31 -1.20 5.34 0.21
N TYR A 32 -2.36 5.94 0.53
CA TYR A 32 -2.93 5.83 1.88
C TYR A 32 -3.30 4.39 2.24
N ARG A 33 -3.88 3.63 1.30
CA ARG A 33 -4.20 2.20 1.53
C ARG A 33 -2.95 1.39 1.85
N TYR A 34 -1.86 1.61 1.12
CA TYR A 34 -0.60 0.92 1.37
C TYR A 34 0.02 1.36 2.70
N ASN A 35 -0.02 2.65 3.02
CA ASN A 35 0.49 3.16 4.29
C ASN A 35 -0.27 2.58 5.48
N THR A 36 -1.60 2.50 5.42
CA THR A 36 -2.42 1.84 6.46
C THR A 36 -2.08 0.36 6.59
N ARG A 37 -1.92 -0.35 5.47
CA ARG A 37 -1.61 -1.79 5.50
C ARG A 37 -0.22 -2.08 6.07
N LEU A 38 0.76 -1.19 5.84
CA LEU A 38 2.07 -1.29 6.49
C LEU A 38 1.98 -1.05 8.01
N ASP A 39 1.11 -0.14 8.45
CA ASP A 39 0.84 0.09 9.88
C ASP A 39 0.11 -1.09 10.54
N GLU A 40 -0.81 -1.74 9.84
CA GLU A 40 -1.43 -2.99 10.30
C GLU A 40 -0.37 -4.10 10.46
N ILE A 41 0.49 -4.27 9.46
CA ILE A 41 1.57 -5.28 9.49
C ILE A 41 2.55 -4.99 10.63
N SER A 42 2.91 -3.72 10.88
CA SER A 42 3.82 -3.36 11.98
C SER A 42 3.22 -3.65 13.36
N LYS A 43 1.88 -3.59 13.48
CA LYS A 43 1.12 -3.98 14.66
C LYS A 43 0.91 -5.50 14.78
N GLY A 44 1.45 -6.29 13.84
CA GLY A 44 1.28 -7.74 13.79
C GLY A 44 -0.07 -8.21 13.22
N ILE A 45 -0.88 -7.30 12.67
CA ILE A 45 -2.14 -7.63 12.01
C ILE A 45 -1.81 -8.11 10.60
N LEU A 46 -1.92 -9.42 10.39
CA LEU A 46 -1.66 -10.03 9.09
C LEU A 46 -2.82 -9.78 8.13
N PRO A 47 -2.53 -9.55 6.83
CA PRO A 47 -3.57 -9.45 5.83
C PRO A 47 -4.36 -10.75 5.73
N PRO A 48 -5.64 -10.69 5.32
CA PRO A 48 -6.43 -11.89 5.09
C PRO A 48 -5.72 -12.80 4.08
N SER A 49 -5.73 -14.09 4.36
CA SER A 49 -5.15 -15.10 3.49
C SER A 49 -5.77 -15.03 2.10
N LYS A 50 -4.95 -15.19 1.06
CA LYS A 50 -5.45 -15.39 -0.31
C LYS A 50 -6.13 -16.75 -0.49
N ARG A 51 -6.07 -17.63 0.52
CA ARG A 51 -6.70 -18.94 0.46
C ARG A 51 -8.22 -18.76 0.31
N PRO A 52 -8.84 -19.35 -0.72
CA PRO A 52 -10.29 -19.31 -0.87
C PRO A 52 -10.96 -20.00 0.32
N LYS A 53 -12.14 -19.51 0.71
CA LYS A 53 -12.90 -20.07 1.85
C LYS A 53 -13.28 -21.53 1.61
N ASN A 54 -13.60 -21.89 0.37
CA ASN A 54 -14.00 -23.23 -0.02
C ASN A 54 -13.01 -23.79 -1.04
N LEU A 55 -12.50 -24.99 -0.76
CA LEU A 55 -11.72 -25.80 -1.70
C LEU A 55 -12.61 -26.95 -2.17
N ARG A 56 -12.66 -27.17 -3.49
CA ARG A 56 -13.30 -28.37 -4.04
C ARG A 56 -12.46 -29.58 -3.62
N LYS A 57 -13.10 -30.61 -3.05
CA LYS A 57 -12.41 -31.87 -2.74
C LYS A 57 -11.98 -32.54 -4.06
N PRO A 58 -10.77 -33.14 -4.12
CA PRO A 58 -10.39 -33.96 -5.27
C PRO A 58 -11.38 -35.13 -5.42
N LEU A 59 -11.66 -35.49 -6.67
CA LEU A 59 -12.50 -36.63 -7.04
C LEU A 59 -11.79 -37.95 -6.72
#